data_AF-A0A7S2I3U6-F1
#
_entry.id   AF-A0A7S2I3U6-F1
#
_cell.length_a   1.000
_cell.length_b   1.000
_cell.length_c   1.000
_cell.angle_alpha   90.00
_cell.angle_beta   90.00
_cell.angle_gamma   90.00
#
_symmetry.space_group_name_H-M   'P 1'
#
loop_
_entity.id
_entity.type
_entity.pdbx_description
1 polymer ?
#
loop_
_entity_poly.entity_id
_entity_poly.type
_entity_poly.pdbx_seq_one_letter_code
_entity_poly.pdbx_strand_id
1 'polypeptide(L)'
;CWDLVVSIFCHTAAPVRAAVHAACARALRPGGMVVLEAFAPEQHSFRSGGPPDAGRLVSAADLACEFAGFELLVLRPLERDLFEGTYHRGRAAVVQLVARRPPLCGAVPAQLPFVAGSFAAGRTGRAQDIPSEAADHAGAAADAALDSAVPSRAPASAMAHAPSQSL
;
A
#
# COMPACT_ATOMS: atom_id res chain seq x y z
N CYS A 1 9.70 11.92 -2.38
CA CYS A 1 8.55 11.13 -1.93
C CYS A 1 8.46 9.88 -2.80
N TRP A 2 7.76 8.85 -2.35
CA TRP A 2 7.62 7.56 -3.04
C TRP A 2 6.17 7.32 -3.46
N ASP A 3 5.99 6.61 -4.58
CA ASP A 3 4.66 6.18 -5.03
C ASP A 3 4.19 4.91 -4.30
N LEU A 4 5.13 4.02 -4.00
CA LEU A 4 4.89 2.73 -3.37
C LEU A 4 6.04 2.41 -2.40
N VAL A 5 5.68 1.88 -1.23
CA VAL A 5 6.63 1.26 -0.29
C VAL A 5 6.20 -0.19 -0.07
N VAL A 6 7.15 -1.12 -0.11
CA VAL A 6 6.90 -2.56 0.04
C VAL A 6 7.70 -3.09 1.24
N SER A 7 7.03 -3.79 2.15
CA SER A 7 7.64 -4.39 3.36
C SER A 7 7.18 -5.84 3.50
N ILE A 8 8.02 -6.80 3.13
CA ILE A 8 7.69 -8.23 3.13
C ILE A 8 8.61 -8.93 4.14
N PHE A 9 8.01 -9.55 5.16
CA PHE A 9 8.69 -10.28 6.24
C PHE A 9 9.82 -9.50 6.95
N CYS A 10 9.64 -8.17 7.08
CA CYS A 10 10.57 -7.31 7.80
C CYS A 10 10.35 -7.40 9.32
N HIS A 11 10.90 -8.44 9.94
CA HIS A 11 10.72 -8.69 11.38
C HIS A 11 11.53 -7.74 12.24
N THR A 12 10.85 -6.89 12.98
CA THR A 12 11.45 -5.96 13.95
C THR A 12 10.63 -5.95 15.24
N ALA A 13 11.25 -5.54 16.35
CA ALA A 13 10.53 -5.37 17.60
C ALA A 13 9.48 -4.26 17.44
N ALA A 14 8.33 -4.40 18.11
CA ALA A 14 7.21 -3.46 18.03
C ALA A 14 7.58 -1.95 18.02
N PRO A 15 8.43 -1.42 18.92
CA PRO A 15 8.77 0.01 18.88
C PRO A 15 9.55 0.42 17.63
N VAL A 16 10.43 -0.46 17.12
CA VAL A 16 11.17 -0.22 15.88
C VAL A 16 10.23 -0.31 14.68
N ARG A 17 9.35 -1.31 14.67
CA ARG A 17 8.34 -1.51 13.62
C ARG A 17 7.45 -0.27 13.48
N ALA A 18 6.89 0.23 14.58
CA ALA A 18 6.05 1.42 14.58
C ALA A 18 6.80 2.65 14.03
N ALA A 19 8.07 2.85 14.42
CA ALA A 19 8.90 3.93 13.91
C ALA A 19 9.16 3.81 12.40
N VAL A 20 9.45 2.60 11.92
CA VAL A 20 9.66 2.30 10.49
C VAL A 20 8.38 2.52 9.70
N HIS A 21 7.24 1.97 10.14
CA HIS A 21 5.95 2.14 9.46
C HIS A 21 5.53 3.61 9.39
N ALA A 22 5.73 4.38 10.47
CA ALA A 22 5.50 5.82 10.46
C ALA A 22 6.43 6.56 9.47
N ALA A 23 7.69 6.13 9.35
CA ALA A 23 8.61 6.68 8.35
C ALA A 23 8.17 6.36 6.92
N CYS A 24 7.76 5.12 6.65
CA CYS A 24 7.18 4.70 5.36
C CYS A 24 5.95 5.56 5.02
N ALA A 25 5.01 5.71 5.96
CA ALA A 25 3.80 6.51 5.79
C ALA A 25 4.11 7.98 5.43
N ARG A 26 5.10 8.60 6.10
CA ARG A 26 5.53 9.97 5.80
C ARG A 26 6.20 10.10 4.44
N ALA A 27 6.94 9.09 4.01
CA ALA A 27 7.72 9.13 2.78
C ALA A 27 6.86 8.98 1.51
N LEU A 28 5.65 8.43 1.63
CA LEU A 28 4.70 8.28 0.52
C LEU A 28 4.18 9.64 0.04
N ARG A 29 4.03 9.82 -1.27
CA ARG A 29 3.25 10.95 -1.81
C ARG A 29 1.76 10.78 -1.45
N PRO A 30 0.96 11.85 -1.49
CA PRO A 30 -0.50 11.72 -1.41
C PRO A 30 -1.02 10.79 -2.51
N GLY A 31 -1.90 9.84 -2.15
CA GLY A 31 -2.34 8.76 -3.04
C GLY A 31 -1.33 7.61 -3.22
N GLY A 32 -0.12 7.72 -2.66
CA GLY A 32 0.85 6.62 -2.64
C GLY A 32 0.43 5.48 -1.71
N MET A 33 1.04 4.31 -1.89
CA MET A 33 0.59 3.08 -1.23
C MET A 33 1.70 2.40 -0.43
N VAL A 34 1.31 1.67 0.61
CA VAL A 34 2.15 0.68 1.28
C VAL A 34 1.57 -0.71 1.04
N VAL A 35 2.43 -1.67 0.72
CA VAL A 35 2.11 -3.10 0.65
C VAL A 35 2.95 -3.80 1.69
N LEU A 36 2.31 -4.55 2.57
CA LEU A 36 2.98 -5.26 3.64
C LEU A 36 2.47 -6.69 3.76
N GLU A 37 3.42 -7.58 4.03
CA GLU A 37 3.12 -8.91 4.53
C GLU A 37 4.03 -9.26 5.70
N ALA A 38 3.45 -9.77 6.79
CA ALA A 38 4.17 -10.18 7.97
C ALA A 38 3.56 -11.46 8.55
N PHE A 39 4.34 -12.20 9.34
CA PHE A 39 3.81 -13.33 10.10
C PHE A 39 2.85 -12.84 11.19
N ALA A 40 1.68 -13.49 11.24
CA ALA A 40 0.68 -13.25 12.26
C ALA A 40 1.05 -14.01 13.56
N PRO A 41 0.47 -13.64 14.72
CA PRO A 41 0.69 -14.35 15.99
C PRO A 41 0.50 -15.87 15.89
N GLU A 42 -0.44 -16.31 15.06
CA GLU A 42 -0.76 -17.72 14.82
C GLU A 42 0.38 -18.50 14.15
N GLN A 43 1.39 -17.81 13.59
CA GLN A 43 2.53 -18.44 12.91
C GLN A 43 3.29 -19.42 13.80
N HIS A 44 3.27 -19.25 15.12
CA HIS A 44 3.91 -20.20 16.05
C HIS A 44 3.30 -21.61 16.02
N SER A 45 2.12 -21.78 15.43
CA SER A 45 1.52 -23.10 15.14
C SER A 45 2.13 -23.78 13.91
N PHE A 46 2.94 -23.06 13.13
CA PHE A 46 3.53 -23.50 11.88
C PHE A 46 5.05 -23.57 11.94
N ARG A 47 5.65 -24.34 11.02
CA ARG A 47 7.11 -24.56 10.95
C ARG A 47 7.73 -24.01 9.67
N SER A 48 7.01 -23.11 8.99
CA SER A 48 7.37 -22.52 7.70
C SER A 48 8.27 -21.27 7.83
N GLY A 49 8.84 -21.03 9.02
CA GLY A 49 9.72 -19.89 9.31
C GLY A 49 9.11 -18.87 10.26
N GLY A 50 9.75 -17.71 10.35
CA GLY A 50 9.34 -16.60 11.22
C GLY A 50 10.14 -16.48 12.52
N PRO A 51 10.06 -15.32 13.19
CA PRO A 51 10.80 -15.08 14.42
C PRO A 51 10.22 -15.92 15.58
N PRO A 52 11.06 -16.51 16.45
CA PRO A 52 10.58 -17.22 17.64
C PRO A 52 9.97 -16.27 18.68
N ASP A 53 10.34 -14.99 18.62
CA ASP A 53 9.87 -13.95 19.52
C ASP A 53 8.51 -13.40 19.08
N ALA A 54 7.49 -13.59 19.92
CA ALA A 54 6.13 -13.10 19.68
C ALA A 54 6.06 -11.58 19.51
N GLY A 55 6.98 -10.82 20.12
CA GLY A 55 7.05 -9.35 19.98
C GLY A 55 7.45 -8.87 18.59
N ARG A 56 7.82 -9.79 17.69
CA ARG A 56 8.14 -9.53 16.27
C ARG A 56 7.06 -10.03 15.30
N LEU A 57 6.03 -10.69 15.80
CA LEU A 57 4.82 -11.02 15.03
C LEU A 57 3.89 -9.82 15.00
N VAL A 58 3.01 -9.78 14.01
CA VAL A 58 2.19 -8.60 13.71
C VAL A 58 0.75 -9.02 13.53
N SER A 59 -0.16 -8.44 14.30
CA SER A 59 -1.60 -8.66 14.14
C SER A 59 -2.22 -7.67 13.15
N ALA A 60 -3.43 -7.97 12.67
CA ALA A 60 -4.21 -7.01 11.89
C ALA A 60 -4.55 -5.75 12.69
N ALA A 61 -4.74 -5.87 14.01
CA ALA A 61 -5.02 -4.74 14.89
C ALA A 61 -3.81 -3.79 15.01
N ASP A 62 -2.59 -4.34 15.09
CA ASP A 62 -1.35 -3.54 15.10
C ASP A 62 -1.27 -2.68 13.82
N LEU A 63 -1.48 -3.31 12.66
CA LEU A 63 -1.42 -2.61 11.37
C LEU A 63 -2.53 -1.57 11.20
N ALA A 64 -3.75 -1.87 11.67
CA ALA A 64 -4.84 -0.89 11.66
C ALA A 64 -4.50 0.35 12.50
N CYS A 65 -3.83 0.16 13.64
CA CYS A 65 -3.37 1.25 14.50
C CYS A 65 -2.22 2.03 13.85
N GLU A 66 -1.20 1.33 13.37
CA GLU A 66 0.02 1.93 12.79
C GLU A 66 -0.24 2.70 11.49
N PHE A 67 -1.28 2.32 10.72
CA PHE A 67 -1.72 3.02 9.51
C PHE A 67 -3.06 3.74 9.69
N ALA A 68 -3.40 4.14 10.92
CA ALA A 68 -4.57 4.98 11.17
C ALA A 68 -4.54 6.25 10.30
N GLY A 69 -5.68 6.56 9.67
CA GLY A 69 -5.81 7.68 8.73
C GLY A 69 -5.41 7.36 7.29
N PHE A 70 -4.92 6.14 7.00
CA PHE A 70 -4.85 5.63 5.63
C PHE A 70 -6.17 4.96 5.25
N GLU A 71 -6.41 4.86 3.95
CA GLU A 71 -7.46 4.03 3.41
C GLU A 71 -6.92 2.59 3.29
N LEU A 72 -7.46 1.68 4.10
CA LEU A 72 -7.05 0.27 4.10
C LEU A 72 -7.79 -0.48 3.00
N LEU A 73 -7.16 -0.65 1.85
CA LEU A 73 -7.71 -1.38 0.69
C LEU A 73 -7.74 -2.89 0.94
N VAL A 74 -6.71 -3.39 1.64
CA VAL A 74 -6.63 -4.76 2.14
C VAL A 74 -6.11 -4.69 3.57
N LEU A 75 -6.78 -5.36 4.49
CA LEU A 75 -6.25 -5.72 5.80
C LEU A 75 -6.86 -7.06 6.16
N ARG A 76 -6.10 -8.14 6.04
CA ARG A 76 -6.61 -9.49 6.32
C ARG A 76 -5.54 -10.38 6.94
N PRO A 77 -5.84 -11.05 8.07
CA PRO A 77 -5.13 -12.25 8.46
C PRO A 77 -5.58 -13.41 7.56
N LEU A 78 -4.65 -14.25 7.14
CA LEU A 78 -4.94 -15.48 6.40
C LEU A 78 -3.85 -16.51 6.61
N GLU A 79 -4.16 -17.75 6.29
CA GLU A 79 -3.15 -18.78 6.13
C GLU A 79 -2.90 -19.05 4.64
N ARG A 80 -1.63 -19.14 4.25
CA ARG A 80 -1.21 -19.46 2.87
C ARG A 80 0.03 -20.34 2.85
N ASP A 81 0.32 -20.94 1.71
CA ASP A 81 1.59 -21.63 1.52
C ASP A 81 2.70 -20.64 1.12
N LEU A 82 3.86 -20.79 1.74
CA LEU A 82 5.09 -20.07 1.39
C LEU A 82 5.94 -20.93 0.43
N PHE A 83 6.59 -20.25 -0.52
CA PHE A 83 7.52 -20.86 -1.48
C PHE A 83 8.79 -19.99 -1.62
N GLU A 84 9.36 -19.56 -0.49
CA GLU A 84 10.38 -18.49 -0.40
C GLU A 84 11.77 -19.04 -0.03
N GLY A 85 12.05 -20.29 -0.44
CA GLY A 85 13.31 -20.99 -0.20
C GLY A 85 13.21 -22.09 0.85
N THR A 86 14.33 -22.73 1.19
CA THR A 86 14.36 -23.93 2.05
C THR A 86 13.79 -23.68 3.44
N TYR A 87 14.02 -22.50 4.01
CA TYR A 87 13.60 -22.13 5.37
C TYR A 87 12.26 -21.38 5.44
N HIS A 88 11.69 -21.01 4.29
CA HIS A 88 10.44 -20.28 4.19
C HIS A 88 9.48 -21.00 3.24
N ARG A 89 9.19 -22.26 3.58
CA ARG A 89 8.35 -23.15 2.77
C ARG A 89 7.31 -23.86 3.63
N GLY A 90 6.09 -23.97 3.09
CA GLY A 90 4.96 -24.64 3.72
C GLY A 90 3.91 -23.68 4.25
N ARG A 91 2.89 -24.23 4.93
CA ARG A 91 1.75 -23.47 5.46
C ARG A 91 2.21 -22.44 6.49
N ALA A 92 1.72 -21.21 6.37
CA ALA A 92 2.02 -20.09 7.27
C ALA A 92 0.77 -19.29 7.59
N ALA A 93 0.73 -18.70 8.78
CA ALA A 93 -0.23 -17.65 9.14
C ALA A 93 0.41 -16.28 8.96
N VAL A 94 -0.22 -15.45 8.13
CA VAL A 94 0.28 -14.12 7.75
C VAL A 94 -0.82 -13.08 7.90
N VAL A 95 -0.41 -11.83 8.02
CA VAL A 95 -1.28 -10.67 7.85
C VAL A 95 -0.81 -9.89 6.62
N GLN A 96 -1.77 -9.57 5.75
CA GLN A 96 -1.54 -8.77 4.55
C GLN A 96 -2.20 -7.40 4.70
N LEU A 97 -1.46 -6.37 4.31
CA LEU A 97 -1.95 -4.99 4.25
C LEU A 97 -1.66 -4.36 2.90
N VAL A 98 -2.66 -3.70 2.34
CA VAL A 98 -2.50 -2.70 1.29
C VAL A 98 -3.21 -1.44 1.77
N ALA A 99 -2.45 -0.38 2.01
CA ALA A 99 -3.01 0.88 2.50
C ALA A 99 -2.59 2.05 1.61
N ARG A 100 -3.53 2.95 1.32
CA ARG A 100 -3.32 4.13 0.49
C ARG A 100 -3.30 5.37 1.38
N ARG A 101 -2.23 6.17 1.25
CA ARG A 101 -2.16 7.50 1.84
C ARG A 101 -3.27 8.35 1.19
N PRO A 102 -4.12 9.03 1.96
CA PRO A 102 -5.15 9.87 1.36
C PRO A 102 -4.52 10.86 0.36
N PRO A 103 -5.16 11.10 -0.79
CA PRO A 103 -4.77 12.23 -1.61
C PRO A 103 -4.85 13.49 -0.75
N LEU A 104 -4.07 14.51 -1.09
CA LEU A 104 -4.41 15.83 -0.59
C LEU A 104 -5.78 16.10 -1.21
N CYS A 105 -6.83 16.05 -0.39
CA CYS A 105 -8.03 16.78 -0.72
C CYS A 105 -7.51 18.19 -1.00
N GLY A 106 -7.79 18.72 -2.19
CA GLY A 106 -7.56 20.14 -2.44
C GLY A 106 -8.29 20.86 -1.32
N ALA A 107 -7.56 21.29 -0.28
CA ALA A 107 -8.03 22.31 0.61
C ALA A 107 -8.18 23.51 -0.32
N VAL A 108 -9.34 23.65 -0.95
CA VAL A 108 -9.86 24.96 -1.22
C VAL A 108 -9.97 25.53 0.19
N PRO A 109 -9.13 26.49 0.61
CA PRO A 109 -9.44 27.20 1.84
C PRO A 109 -10.88 27.70 1.65
N ALA A 110 -11.78 27.27 2.55
CA ALA A 110 -13.11 27.86 2.62
C ALA A 110 -12.89 29.37 2.56
N GLN A 111 -13.45 29.99 1.51
CA GLN A 111 -13.19 31.35 1.08
C GLN A 111 -12.92 32.24 2.29
N LEU A 112 -11.66 32.66 2.48
CA LEU A 112 -11.43 33.87 3.25
C LEU A 112 -12.26 34.95 2.54
N PRO A 113 -13.10 35.72 3.24
CA PRO A 113 -13.77 36.82 2.57
C PRO A 113 -12.67 37.69 1.98
N PHE A 114 -12.67 37.81 0.66
CA PHE A 114 -11.90 38.82 -0.02
C PHE A 114 -12.36 40.15 0.57
N VAL A 115 -11.58 40.69 1.52
CA VAL A 115 -11.75 42.08 1.95
C VAL A 115 -11.34 42.90 0.74
N ALA A 116 -12.35 43.35 0.00
CA ALA A 116 -12.16 44.40 -0.99
C ALA A 116 -11.60 45.61 -0.25
N GLY A 117 -10.29 45.78 -0.30
CA GLY A 117 -9.65 47.03 0.08
C GLY A 117 -10.28 48.11 -0.78
N SER A 118 -10.96 49.07 -0.14
CA SER A 118 -11.46 50.28 -0.78
C SER A 118 -10.26 51.05 -1.33
N PHE A 119 -9.95 50.85 -2.60
CA PHE A 119 -9.10 51.78 -3.34
C PHE A 119 -9.98 52.97 -3.71
N ALA A 120 -9.69 54.09 -3.05
CA ALA A 120 -10.28 55.38 -3.35
C ALA A 120 -10.12 55.70 -4.84
N ALA A 121 -11.23 56.14 -5.44
CA ALA A 121 -11.33 56.59 -6.81
C ALA A 121 -10.26 57.64 -7.14
N GLY A 122 -9.45 57.35 -8.16
CA GLY A 122 -8.31 58.17 -8.53
C GLY A 122 -8.03 58.18 -10.02
N ARG A 123 -8.87 58.91 -10.75
CA ARG A 123 -8.64 59.52 -12.08
C ARG A 123 -8.75 58.64 -13.34
N THR A 124 -9.40 59.26 -14.30
CA THR A 124 -9.81 58.86 -15.64
C THR A 124 -8.64 58.54 -16.57
N GLY A 125 -8.72 57.39 -17.25
CA GLY A 125 -7.86 57.02 -18.37
C GLY A 125 -8.65 56.15 -19.36
N ARG A 126 -8.63 56.55 -20.62
CA ARG A 126 -9.53 56.16 -21.72
C ARG A 126 -9.28 54.73 -22.22
N ALA A 127 -10.36 54.08 -22.67
CA ALA A 127 -10.46 52.77 -23.30
C ALA A 127 -9.53 52.57 -24.52
N GLN A 128 -9.07 51.33 -24.76
CA GLN A 128 -9.04 50.68 -26.07
C GLN A 128 -9.17 49.15 -25.95
N ASP A 129 -10.08 48.61 -26.78
CA ASP A 129 -10.47 47.22 -26.96
C ASP A 129 -9.43 46.38 -27.71
N ILE A 130 -9.30 45.08 -27.40
CA ILE A 130 -8.84 44.02 -28.33
C ILE A 130 -9.61 42.70 -28.03
N PRO A 131 -10.12 41.95 -29.04
CA PRO A 131 -11.22 41.00 -28.89
C PRO A 131 -10.83 39.53 -28.64
N SER A 132 -11.89 38.74 -28.40
CA SER A 132 -11.95 37.31 -28.06
C SER A 132 -11.65 36.36 -29.21
N GLU A 133 -11.15 35.15 -28.88
CA GLU A 133 -11.40 33.96 -29.70
C GLU A 133 -11.66 32.72 -28.82
N ALA A 134 -12.75 32.04 -29.16
CA ALA A 134 -13.33 30.84 -28.55
C ALA A 134 -12.73 29.61 -29.27
N ALA A 135 -12.35 28.54 -28.56
CA ALA A 135 -13.15 27.34 -28.29
C ALA A 135 -12.74 26.11 -29.13
N ASP A 136 -12.91 24.97 -28.48
CA ASP A 136 -13.08 23.60 -29.00
C ASP A 136 -11.86 22.81 -29.53
N HIS A 137 -11.53 21.73 -28.83
CA HIS A 137 -11.99 20.40 -29.23
C HIS A 137 -11.82 19.34 -28.13
N ALA A 138 -12.87 18.53 -28.01
CA ALA A 138 -13.03 17.39 -27.12
C ALA A 138 -12.57 16.08 -27.77
N GLY A 139 -12.44 15.04 -26.93
CA GLY A 139 -12.38 13.63 -27.32
C GLY A 139 -11.24 12.89 -26.63
N ALA A 140 -11.34 11.62 -26.23
CA ALA A 140 -12.44 10.69 -26.06
C ALA A 140 -11.88 9.55 -25.18
N ALA A 141 -12.76 8.65 -24.77
CA ALA A 141 -12.57 7.62 -23.76
C ALA A 141 -11.79 6.35 -24.21
N ALA A 142 -11.56 5.51 -23.19
CA ALA A 142 -11.74 4.05 -23.18
C ALA A 142 -10.53 3.12 -23.41
N ASP A 143 -10.40 2.22 -22.42
CA ASP A 143 -10.13 0.79 -22.48
C ASP A 143 -8.95 0.24 -23.30
N ALA A 144 -8.06 -0.46 -22.59
CA ALA A 144 -7.64 -1.79 -23.01
C ALA A 144 -7.14 -2.60 -21.80
N ALA A 145 -7.90 -3.67 -21.52
CA ALA A 145 -7.49 -4.79 -20.70
C ALA A 145 -6.18 -5.42 -21.21
N LEU A 146 -5.32 -5.83 -20.28
CA LEU A 146 -4.28 -6.81 -20.58
C LEU A 146 -4.46 -8.01 -19.64
N ASP A 147 -5.36 -8.89 -20.05
CA ASP A 147 -5.33 -10.29 -19.67
C ASP A 147 -4.39 -11.02 -20.63
N SER A 148 -3.33 -11.63 -20.10
CA SER A 148 -2.63 -12.71 -20.79
C SER A 148 -1.90 -13.61 -19.79
N ALA A 149 -2.63 -14.64 -19.36
CA ALA A 149 -2.22 -16.04 -19.37
C ALA A 149 -0.74 -16.36 -19.03
N VAL A 150 -0.50 -16.77 -17.78
CA VAL A 150 0.63 -17.64 -17.43
C VAL A 150 0.13 -19.09 -17.49
N PRO A 151 0.71 -19.98 -18.32
CA PRO A 151 0.29 -21.38 -18.36
C PRO A 151 0.70 -22.13 -17.09
N SER A 152 -0.30 -22.79 -16.50
CA SER A 152 -0.20 -23.78 -15.43
C SER A 152 0.74 -24.92 -15.82
N ARG A 153 1.76 -25.18 -14.99
CA ARG A 153 2.61 -26.38 -15.09
C ARG A 153 2.13 -27.38 -14.04
N ALA A 154 1.56 -28.48 -14.49
CA ALA A 154 1.09 -29.58 -13.65
C ALA A 154 2.24 -30.17 -12.78
N PRO A 155 1.95 -30.67 -11.56
CA PRO A 155 2.94 -31.33 -10.73
C PRO A 155 3.24 -32.74 -11.26
N ALA A 156 4.53 -33.10 -11.33
CA ALA A 156 4.94 -34.49 -11.50
C ALA A 156 4.61 -35.27 -10.22
N SER A 157 3.73 -36.25 -10.36
CA SER A 157 3.34 -37.15 -9.27
C SER A 157 4.34 -38.30 -9.11
N ALA A 158 4.71 -38.54 -7.86
CA ALA A 158 5.06 -39.80 -7.21
C ALA A 158 5.93 -40.85 -7.93
N MET A 159 7.09 -41.16 -7.34
CA MET A 159 7.45 -42.55 -7.07
C MET A 159 7.86 -42.73 -5.61
N ALA A 160 7.11 -43.61 -4.94
CA ALA A 160 7.43 -44.17 -3.65
C ALA A 160 8.58 -45.19 -3.77
N HIS A 161 9.49 -45.21 -2.80
CA HIS A 161 10.12 -46.44 -2.34
C HIS A 161 10.42 -46.36 -0.84
N ALA A 162 10.12 -47.48 -0.17
CA ALA A 162 10.02 -47.70 1.26
C ALA A 162 11.41 -47.88 1.94
N PRO A 163 11.47 -48.13 3.26
CA PRO A 163 12.68 -47.94 4.07
C PRO A 163 13.61 -49.16 4.08
N SER A 164 14.90 -48.93 4.34
CA SER A 164 15.83 -49.98 4.76
C SER A 164 16.29 -49.71 6.19
N GLN A 165 16.01 -50.66 7.08
CA GLN A 165 16.62 -50.80 8.41
C GLN A 165 17.98 -51.51 8.31
N SER A 166 18.69 -51.54 9.46
CA SER A 166 19.96 -52.20 9.82
C SER A 166 21.24 -51.50 9.27
N LEU A 167 22.24 -51.13 10.08
CA LEU A 167 22.71 -51.59 11.40
C LEU A 167 22.89 -50.43 12.40
#